data_AF-A0A099J0I6-F1
#
_entry.id   AF-A0A099J0I6-F1
#
_cell.length_a   1.000
_cell.length_b   1.000
_cell.length_c   1.000
_cell.angle_alpha   90.00
_cell.angle_beta   90.00
_cell.angle_gamma   90.00
#
_symmetry.space_group_name_H-M   'P 1'
#
loop_
_entity.id
_entity.type
_entity.pdbx_description
1 polymer ?
#
loop_
_entity_poly.entity_id
_entity_poly.type
_entity_poly.pdbx_seq_one_letter_code
_entity_poly.pdbx_strand_id
1 'polypeptide(L)'
;MTQAFIVTKEHRRFIEFANAVRTEKTIGICHGDAGIGKTNSARRYANWDTLEPYINEWGPRGDHDAKHYALANRSRTVFYTPEVLCRPK
;
A
#
# COMPACT_ATOMS: atom_id res chain seq x y z
N MET A 1 13.22 -2.94 15.39
CA MET A 1 12.39 -4.16 15.48
C MET A 1 11.24 -4.02 14.51
N THR A 2 11.27 -4.73 13.38
CA THR A 2 10.12 -4.83 12.46
C THR A 2 9.02 -5.61 13.18
N GLN A 3 7.98 -4.93 13.65
CA GLN A 3 6.80 -5.62 14.18
C GLN A 3 6.14 -6.41 13.06
N ALA A 4 5.89 -7.70 13.30
CA ALA A 4 5.20 -8.54 12.33
C ALA A 4 3.77 -8.01 12.13
N PHE A 5 3.35 -7.88 10.87
CA PHE A 5 1.99 -7.47 10.53
C PHE A 5 1.00 -8.57 10.94
N ILE A 6 0.03 -8.25 11.78
CA ILE A 6 -1.02 -9.18 12.21
C ILE A 6 -2.21 -9.06 11.26
N VAL A 7 -2.55 -10.15 10.57
CA VAL A 7 -3.71 -10.20 9.67
C VAL A 7 -4.99 -10.31 10.50
N THR A 8 -5.77 -9.23 10.55
CA THR A 8 -7.08 -9.19 11.22
C THR A 8 -8.23 -9.39 10.24
N LYS A 9 -9.46 -9.51 10.76
CA LYS A 9 -10.68 -9.56 9.92
C LYS A 9 -10.89 -8.25 9.17
N GLU A 10 -10.60 -7.13 9.82
CA GLU A 10 -10.71 -5.78 9.27
C GLU A 10 -9.74 -5.60 8.11
N HIS A 11 -8.52 -6.13 8.22
CA HIS A 11 -7.58 -6.14 7.10
C HIS A 11 -8.08 -6.96 5.91
N ARG A 12 -8.70 -8.13 6.15
CA ARG A 12 -9.30 -8.94 5.07
C ARG A 12 -10.45 -8.20 4.38
N ARG A 13 -11.32 -7.53 5.15
CA ARG A 13 -12.38 -6.68 4.60
C ARG A 13 -11.81 -5.52 3.78
N PHE A 14 -10.71 -4.90 4.22
CA PHE A 14 -10.01 -3.89 3.44
C PHE A 14 -9.53 -4.43 2.09
N ILE A 15 -8.97 -5.65 2.06
CA ILE A 15 -8.52 -6.30 0.81
C ILE A 15 -9.72 -6.58 -0.11
N GLU A 16 -10.80 -7.13 0.42
CA GLU A 16 -12.04 -7.38 -0.34
C GLU A 16 -12.56 -6.08 -0.97
N PHE A 17 -12.64 -5.01 -0.18
CA PHE A 17 -13.04 -3.69 -0.63
C PHE A 17 -12.12 -3.15 -1.73
N ALA A 18 -10.80 -3.15 -1.53
CA ALA A 18 -9.84 -2.64 -2.51
C ALA A 18 -9.90 -3.43 -3.83
N ASN A 19 -10.12 -4.75 -3.76
CA ASN A 19 -10.28 -5.58 -4.94
C ASN A 19 -11.58 -5.30 -5.69
N ALA A 20 -12.70 -5.09 -4.98
CA ALA A 20 -13.98 -4.72 -5.58
C ALA A 20 -13.87 -3.38 -6.32
N VAL A 21 -13.35 -2.35 -5.65
CA VAL A 21 -13.11 -1.01 -6.21
C VAL A 21 -12.25 -1.08 -7.48
N ARG A 22 -11.16 -1.87 -7.46
CA ARG A 22 -10.29 -2.08 -8.62
C ARG A 22 -11.02 -2.76 -9.78
N THR A 23 -11.85 -3.75 -9.49
CA THR A 23 -12.56 -4.54 -10.49
C THR A 23 -13.67 -3.72 -11.15
N GLU A 24 -14.42 -2.97 -10.36
CA GLU A 24 -15.54 -2.14 -10.80
C GLU A 24 -15.08 -0.78 -11.36
N LYS A 25 -13.80 -0.43 -11.21
CA LYS A 25 -13.21 0.84 -11.64
C LYS A 25 -13.89 2.06 -10.99
N THR A 26 -14.24 1.93 -9.71
CA THR A 26 -14.88 2.98 -8.91
C THR A 26 -13.88 3.64 -7.96
N ILE A 27 -14.32 4.67 -7.23
CA ILE A 27 -13.54 5.29 -6.15
C ILE A 27 -14.08 4.80 -4.81
N GLY A 28 -13.21 4.16 -4.03
CA GLY A 28 -13.52 3.70 -2.69
C GLY A 28 -12.98 4.66 -1.63
N ILE A 29 -13.81 5.01 -0.64
CA ILE A 29 -13.41 5.85 0.50
C ILE A 29 -13.52 5.03 1.79
N CYS A 30 -12.40 4.90 2.51
CA CYS A 30 -12.36 4.30 3.85
C CYS A 30 -12.26 5.41 4.90
N HIS A 31 -13.24 5.51 5.80
CA HIS A 31 -13.21 6.46 6.92
C HIS A 31 -13.22 5.72 8.28
N GLY A 32 -12.98 6.46 9.36
CA GLY A 32 -12.98 5.95 10.73
C GLY A 32 -11.91 6.61 11.59
N ASP A 33 -11.89 6.28 12.88
CA ASP A 33 -11.01 6.93 13.86
C ASP A 33 -9.51 6.78 13.57
N ALA A 34 -8.71 7.67 14.15
CA ALA A 34 -7.26 7.58 14.11
C ALA A 34 -6.78 6.30 14.82
N GLY A 35 -5.72 5.67 14.31
CA GLY A 35 -5.11 4.49 14.94
C GLY A 35 -5.73 3.13 14.59
N ILE A 36 -6.86 3.06 13.88
CA ILE A 36 -7.52 1.78 13.53
C ILE A 36 -6.79 0.94 12.45
N GLY A 37 -5.63 1.38 11.97
CA GLY A 37 -4.81 0.61 11.02
C GLY A 37 -5.15 0.77 9.53
N LYS A 38 -5.89 1.81 9.12
CA LYS A 38 -6.17 2.12 7.69
C LYS A 38 -4.89 2.19 6.86
N THR A 39 -3.94 3.03 7.30
CA THR A 39 -2.65 3.24 6.63
C THR A 39 -1.83 1.96 6.55
N ASN A 40 -1.77 1.19 7.65
CA ASN A 40 -1.02 -0.08 7.69
C ASN A 40 -1.63 -1.13 6.76
N SER A 41 -2.97 -1.22 6.67
CA SER A 41 -3.63 -2.13 5.73
C SER A 41 -3.34 -1.78 4.28
N ALA A 42 -3.39 -0.49 3.93
CA ALA A 42 -3.06 -0.01 2.58
C ALA A 42 -1.58 -0.25 2.23
N ARG A 43 -0.65 0.08 3.14
CA ARG A 43 0.79 -0.18 3.01
C ARG A 43 1.07 -1.67 2.77
N ARG A 44 0.40 -2.56 3.53
CA ARG A 44 0.52 -4.02 3.38
C ARG A 44 -0.06 -4.52 2.05
N TYR A 45 -1.25 -4.06 1.67
CA TYR A 45 -1.91 -4.43 0.41
C TYR A 45 -1.07 -4.05 -0.82
N ALA A 46 -0.38 -2.91 -0.76
CA ALA A 46 0.51 -2.45 -1.82
C ALA A 46 1.90 -3.11 -1.83
N ASN A 47 2.22 -4.00 -0.88
CA ASN A 47 3.59 -4.51 -0.67
C ASN A 47 4.64 -3.39 -0.54
N TRP A 48 4.23 -2.28 0.09
CA TRP A 48 4.99 -1.04 0.05
C TRP A 48 6.33 -1.13 0.76
N ASP A 49 6.43 -1.85 1.89
CA ASP A 49 7.70 -1.99 2.61
C ASP A 49 8.81 -2.66 1.78
N THR A 50 8.44 -3.41 0.73
CA THR A 50 9.40 -4.00 -0.22
C THR A 50 9.61 -3.15 -1.46
N LEU A 51 8.57 -2.44 -1.93
CA LEU A 51 8.63 -1.65 -3.16
C LEU A 51 9.15 -0.22 -2.93
N GLU A 52 8.87 0.39 -1.78
CA GLU A 52 9.28 1.75 -1.44
C GLU A 52 10.80 1.95 -1.51
N PRO A 53 11.65 1.12 -0.85
CA PRO A 53 13.09 1.29 -0.97
C PRO A 53 13.56 1.09 -2.41
N TYR A 54 13.03 0.08 -3.10
CA TYR A 54 13.38 -0.22 -4.49
C TYR A 54 13.08 0.93 -5.47
N ILE A 55 11.95 1.61 -5.26
CA ILE A 55 11.51 2.75 -6.07
C ILE A 55 12.33 4.01 -5.75
N ASN A 56 12.60 4.25 -4.47
CA ASN A 56 13.31 5.45 -4.01
C ASN A 56 14.82 5.38 -4.22
N GLU A 57 15.40 4.18 -4.15
CA GLU A 57 16.83 3.98 -4.41
C GLU A 57 17.11 4.04 -5.91
N TRP A 58 17.97 4.97 -6.29
CA TRP A 58 18.51 5.06 -7.64
C TRP A 58 19.72 4.15 -7.79
N GLY A 59 19.76 3.35 -8.86
CA GLY A 59 20.88 2.46 -9.14
C GLY A 59 20.75 1.76 -10.49
N PRO A 60 21.81 1.09 -10.96
CA PRO A 60 21.76 0.29 -12.18
C PRO A 60 20.70 -0.81 -12.05
N ARG A 61 19.73 -0.81 -12.98
CA ARG A 61 18.68 -1.83 -13.02
C ARG A 61 19.20 -3.07 -13.74
N GLY A 62 18.86 -4.26 -13.25
CA GLY A 62 19.31 -5.52 -13.84
C GLY A 62 18.47 -6.72 -13.40
N ASP A 63 18.90 -7.94 -13.76
CA ASP A 63 18.10 -9.16 -13.55
C ASP A 63 17.73 -9.43 -12.08
N HIS A 64 18.52 -8.92 -11.14
CA HIS A 64 18.23 -8.99 -9.70
C HIS A 64 16.94 -8.25 -9.29
N ASP A 65 16.44 -7.35 -10.13
CA ASP A 65 15.21 -6.58 -9.93
C ASP A 65 13.95 -7.32 -10.36
N ALA A 66 14.08 -8.44 -11.07
CA ALA A 66 12.95 -9.21 -11.59
C ALA A 66 11.93 -9.57 -10.49
N LYS A 67 12.40 -9.79 -9.26
CA LYS A 67 11.54 -10.02 -8.09
C LYS A 67 10.66 -8.82 -7.75
N HIS A 68 11.19 -7.60 -7.84
CA HIS A 68 10.45 -6.37 -7.58
C HIS A 68 9.44 -6.10 -8.70
N TYR A 69 9.81 -6.33 -9.97
CA TYR A 69 8.88 -6.24 -11.09
C TYR A 69 7.73 -7.22 -10.98
N ALA A 70 8.03 -8.49 -10.67
CA ALA A 70 7.01 -9.51 -10.49
C ALA A 70 6.09 -9.21 -9.29
N LEU A 71 6.61 -8.59 -8.22
CA LEU A 71 5.82 -8.18 -7.07
C LEU A 71 4.93 -6.96 -7.39
N ALA A 72 5.47 -5.94 -8.06
CA ALA A 72 4.72 -4.78 -8.49
C ALA A 72 3.62 -5.15 -9.48
N ASN A 73 3.92 -6.03 -10.45
CA ASN A 73 2.95 -6.51 -11.43
C ASN A 73 1.85 -7.37 -10.80
N ARG A 74 2.15 -8.10 -9.71
CA ARG A 74 1.12 -8.83 -8.94
C ARG A 74 0.25 -7.89 -8.11
N SER A 75 0.87 -6.89 -7.47
CA SER A 75 0.18 -5.97 -6.56
C SER A 75 -0.72 -4.97 -7.30
N ARG A 76 -0.27 -4.48 -8.47
CA ARG A 76 -0.96 -3.47 -9.29
C ARG A 76 -1.47 -2.28 -8.47
N THR A 77 -0.70 -1.87 -7.47
CA THR A 77 -1.10 -0.89 -6.47
C THR A 77 0.10 -0.02 -6.12
N VAL A 78 -0.12 1.29 -5.99
CA VAL A 78 0.85 2.27 -5.45
C VAL A 78 0.29 2.81 -4.14
N PHE A 79 1.15 3.09 -3.18
CA PHE A 79 0.77 3.66 -1.90
C PHE A 79 1.42 5.04 -1.73
N TYR A 80 0.63 6.01 -1.28
CA TYR A 80 1.08 7.37 -1.04
C TYR A 80 0.38 7.91 0.21
N THR A 81 1.17 8.43 1.15
CA THR A 81 0.65 9.19 2.29
C THR A 81 1.05 10.64 2.09
N PRO A 82 0.10 11.56 1.82
CA PRO A 82 0.42 12.96 1.72
C PRO A 82 0.93 13.49 3.06
N GLU A 83 1.87 14.42 3.01
CA GLU A 83 2.23 15.20 4.17
C GLU A 83 1.05 16.05 4.64
N VAL A 84 1.00 16.34 5.94
CA VAL A 84 -0.01 17.25 6.49
C VAL A 84 0.30 18.66 5.99
N LEU A 85 -0.32 19.04 4.88
CA LEU A 85 -0.30 20.43 4.43
C LEU A 85 -1.12 21.26 5.42
N CYS A 86 -0.46 22.21 6.10
CA CYS A 86 -1.17 23.24 6.84
C CYS A 86 -2.17 23.89 5.90
N ARG A 87 -3.47 23.70 6.15
CA ARG A 87 -4.49 24.44 5.40
C ARG A 87 -4.26 25.93 5.68
N PRO A 88 -4.22 26.80 4.66
CA PRO A 88 -4.42 28.22 4.90
C PRO A 88 -5.72 28.39 5.68
N LYS A 89 -5.71 29.23 6.71
CA LYS A 89 -6.92 29.63 7.42
C LYS A 89 -7.87 30.36 6.49
#